data_AF-A0A9P6HQR3-F1
#
_entry.id   AF-A0A9P6HQR3-F1
#
_cell.length_a   1.000
_cell.length_b   1.000
_cell.length_c   1.000
_cell.angle_alpha   90.00
_cell.angle_beta   90.00
_cell.angle_gamma   90.00
#
_symmetry.space_group_name_H-M   'P 1'
#
loop_
_entity.id
_entity.type
_entity.pdbx_description
1 polymer ?
#
loop_
_entity_poly.entity_id
_entity_poly.type
_entity_poly.pdbx_seq_one_letter_code
_entity_poly.pdbx_strand_id
1 'polypeptide(L)'
;MSSSISSHERLSLQLSRFASQHHHSEYNYLKFGPHGAAATYVPMSLHMPDHVESIRAHQAALASIQAWWPATKRASPIAPSPECPQLCTLSRGDLVQEIYAAMDETFLNNNDAYTSSNRIKTSESHPINTSAIITPELLPVISSHLVRSPRSYPILHELPHPFRLHRFNRRPSFSGSSPPPIPSEIPTQAGLRDGVSVSQALRLAISTGITGKGRDLSLRVSTPSELKAIPVLSDRVTTLETNQPIIGNMLLSSCPGKKVRLAGPVNGRVGVCRDLTRDLERMRILGVGSIVCCLDDVELAYLGVSWSDYARIADENGIDVLRLPLPEGLAPLDVASFDAQMTRLINSYTLKGINVLCHCRGGVGRAGLVACCWMLKMGLCGWLEGEPEPASPRGATPSTDGSGSETDTEVDDGQPLRADTIQMVERVISVVRRRRSVKAIESFEQVLFLVEFIEYLRSRGRNQDSESIPVFRSLYPPSRVIHLDL
;
A
#
# COMPACT_ATOMS: atom_id res chain seq x y z
N MET A 1 12.14 42.36 5.24
CA MET A 1 10.81 41.92 5.69
C MET A 1 10.79 40.39 5.60
N SER A 2 10.99 39.67 6.70
CA SER A 2 10.88 38.21 6.69
C SER A 2 9.40 37.86 6.56
N SER A 3 8.97 37.44 5.37
CA SER A 3 7.64 36.86 5.18
C SER A 3 7.53 35.63 6.07
N SER A 4 6.67 35.69 7.09
CA SER A 4 6.39 34.54 7.94
C SER A 4 5.79 33.43 7.08
N ILE A 5 6.51 32.31 6.93
CA ILE A 5 6.03 31.13 6.23
C ILE A 5 4.72 30.66 6.89
N SER A 6 3.67 30.49 6.09
CA SER A 6 2.36 30.01 6.56
C SER A 6 2.45 28.59 7.12
N SER A 7 1.54 28.20 8.01
CA SER A 7 1.52 26.85 8.59
C SER A 7 1.42 25.76 7.52
N HIS A 8 0.65 26.01 6.45
CA HIS A 8 0.52 25.11 5.30
C HIS A 8 1.83 24.94 4.52
N GLU A 9 2.57 26.03 4.28
CA GLU A 9 3.90 25.96 3.65
C GLU A 9 4.93 25.23 4.54
N ARG A 10 4.86 25.36 5.87
CA ARG A 10 5.74 24.58 6.76
C ARG A 10 5.44 23.09 6.69
N LEU A 11 4.16 22.73 6.67
CA LEU A 11 3.72 21.34 6.50
C LEU A 11 4.18 20.77 5.16
N SER A 12 4.11 21.56 4.09
CA SER A 12 4.56 21.10 2.77
C SER A 12 6.04 20.75 2.76
N LEU A 13 6.90 21.56 3.39
CA LEU A 13 8.32 21.29 3.49
C LEU A 13 8.61 19.98 4.25
N GLN A 14 7.83 19.66 5.28
CA GLN A 14 8.02 18.45 6.10
C GLN A 14 7.47 17.18 5.44
N LEU A 15 6.31 17.27 4.78
CA LEU A 15 5.53 16.11 4.35
C LEU A 15 5.72 15.77 2.87
N SER A 16 6.07 16.74 2.02
CA SER A 16 6.15 16.52 0.57
C SER A 16 7.10 15.40 0.18
N ARG A 17 8.16 15.15 0.96
CA ARG A 17 9.10 14.02 0.77
C ARG A 17 8.44 12.64 0.76
N PHE A 18 7.27 12.49 1.39
CA PHE A 18 6.53 11.23 1.40
C PHE A 18 5.66 11.04 0.16
N ALA A 19 5.39 12.09 -0.63
CA ALA A 19 4.66 11.98 -1.88
C ALA A 19 5.52 11.35 -2.98
N SER A 20 5.00 10.42 -3.76
CA SER A 20 5.80 9.79 -4.83
C SER A 20 6.11 10.74 -5.98
N GLN A 21 5.34 11.81 -6.15
CA GLN A 21 5.64 12.88 -7.13
C GLN A 21 6.81 13.75 -6.69
N HIS A 22 7.23 13.69 -5.42
CA HIS A 22 8.39 14.42 -4.94
C HIS A 22 9.62 14.11 -5.78
N HIS A 23 10.35 15.14 -6.19
CA HIS A 23 11.48 15.03 -7.11
C HIS A 23 12.59 14.10 -6.62
N HIS A 24 12.76 13.96 -5.30
CA HIS A 24 13.66 13.00 -4.64
C HIS A 24 12.96 11.75 -4.07
N SER A 25 11.79 11.37 -4.58
CA SER A 25 11.12 10.15 -4.15
C SER A 25 11.83 8.89 -4.67
N GLU A 26 11.64 7.75 -4.00
CA GLU A 26 12.12 6.44 -4.48
C GLU A 26 11.64 6.15 -5.92
N TYR A 27 10.39 6.50 -6.23
CA TYR A 27 9.85 6.38 -7.59
C TYR A 27 10.65 7.19 -8.61
N ASN A 28 10.95 8.45 -8.30
CA ASN A 28 11.68 9.31 -9.21
C ASN A 28 13.17 8.96 -9.30
N TYR A 29 13.77 8.40 -8.24
CA TYR A 29 15.12 7.83 -8.32
C TYR A 29 15.18 6.61 -9.24
N LEU A 30 14.20 5.71 -9.15
CA LEU A 30 14.11 4.57 -10.04
C LEU A 30 13.89 5.01 -11.49
N LYS A 31 13.03 6.02 -11.70
CA LYS A 31 12.65 6.49 -13.03
C LYS A 31 13.71 7.32 -13.75
N PHE A 32 14.38 8.22 -13.02
CA PHE A 32 15.26 9.23 -13.59
C PHE A 32 16.73 9.07 -13.16
N GLY A 33 17.05 8.05 -12.35
CA GLY A 33 18.39 7.79 -11.83
C GLY A 33 18.66 8.49 -10.51
N PRO A 34 19.92 8.46 -10.02
CA PRO A 34 20.28 8.87 -8.65
C PRO A 34 20.02 10.36 -8.35
N HIS A 35 19.85 11.20 -9.38
CA HIS A 35 19.54 12.62 -9.23
C HIS A 35 18.04 12.91 -9.05
N GLY A 36 17.17 11.91 -9.26
CA GLY A 36 15.72 12.09 -9.19
C GLY A 36 15.16 12.88 -10.38
N ALA A 37 13.94 13.40 -10.25
CA ALA A 37 13.32 14.20 -11.29
C ALA A 37 13.96 15.60 -11.38
N ALA A 38 14.19 16.08 -12.61
CA ALA A 38 14.78 17.40 -12.83
C ALA A 38 13.87 18.56 -12.38
N ALA A 39 12.55 18.38 -12.47
CA ALA A 39 11.58 19.39 -12.05
C ALA A 39 11.29 19.28 -10.55
N THR A 40 11.40 20.41 -9.84
CA THR A 40 11.03 20.49 -8.43
C THR A 40 9.54 20.26 -8.26
N TYR A 41 9.21 19.30 -7.40
CA TYR A 41 7.83 19.07 -6.98
C TYR A 41 7.33 20.21 -6.11
N VAL A 42 6.22 20.82 -6.49
CA VAL A 42 5.48 21.80 -5.69
C VAL A 42 4.06 21.24 -5.48
N PRO A 43 3.52 21.23 -4.25
CA PRO A 43 2.15 20.83 -3.98
C PRO A 43 1.12 21.65 -4.76
N MET A 44 0.06 20.98 -5.19
CA MET A 44 -0.99 21.58 -6.01
C MET A 44 -1.68 22.73 -5.28
N SER A 45 -1.90 22.55 -3.98
CA SER A 45 -2.47 23.56 -3.08
C SER A 45 -1.62 24.83 -2.94
N LEU A 46 -0.32 24.79 -3.26
CA LEU A 46 0.55 25.97 -3.20
C LEU A 46 0.65 26.69 -4.55
N HIS A 47 0.75 25.96 -5.65
CA HIS A 47 0.95 26.59 -6.96
C HIS A 47 -0.34 26.77 -7.79
N MET A 48 -1.44 26.10 -7.43
CA MET A 48 -2.77 26.24 -8.06
C MET A 48 -3.90 26.20 -7.01
N PRO A 49 -3.95 27.16 -6.06
CA PRO A 49 -4.94 27.16 -4.98
C PRO A 49 -6.39 27.21 -5.48
N ASP A 50 -6.70 28.09 -6.44
CA ASP A 50 -8.06 28.23 -7.00
C ASP A 50 -8.54 26.95 -7.69
N HIS A 51 -7.62 26.22 -8.33
CA HIS A 51 -7.93 24.94 -8.94
C HIS A 51 -8.26 23.87 -7.89
N VAL A 52 -7.50 23.81 -6.80
CA VAL A 52 -7.78 22.91 -5.68
C VAL A 52 -9.12 23.24 -5.05
N GLU A 53 -9.46 24.52 -4.88
CA GLU A 53 -10.76 24.93 -4.35
C GLU A 53 -11.92 24.51 -5.29
N SER A 54 -11.79 24.75 -6.59
CA SER A 54 -12.78 24.31 -7.58
C SER A 54 -13.00 22.80 -7.58
N ILE A 55 -11.91 22.02 -7.53
CA ILE A 55 -12.00 20.56 -7.45
C ILE A 55 -12.66 20.10 -6.15
N ARG A 56 -12.33 20.74 -5.02
CA ARG A 56 -12.95 20.43 -3.71
C ARG A 56 -14.43 20.76 -3.68
N ALA A 57 -14.86 21.87 -4.28
CA ALA A 57 -16.27 22.21 -4.44
C ALA A 57 -17.01 21.15 -5.26
N HIS A 58 -16.39 20.66 -6.35
CA HIS A 58 -16.95 19.57 -7.13
C HIS A 58 -17.06 18.26 -6.31
N GLN A 59 -16.03 17.92 -5.56
CA GLN A 59 -16.05 16.75 -4.66
C GLN A 59 -17.15 16.87 -3.59
N ALA A 60 -17.40 18.07 -3.05
CA ALA A 60 -18.46 18.30 -2.07
C ALA A 60 -19.85 18.06 -2.66
N ALA A 61 -20.08 18.51 -3.90
CA ALA A 61 -21.31 18.23 -4.63
C ALA A 61 -21.50 16.71 -4.82
N LEU A 62 -20.45 15.98 -5.19
CA LEU A 62 -20.51 14.52 -5.34
C LEU A 62 -20.73 13.79 -4.00
N ALA A 63 -20.21 14.31 -2.89
CA ALA A 63 -20.39 13.71 -1.57
C ALA A 63 -21.84 13.72 -1.08
N SER A 64 -22.69 14.60 -1.64
CA SER A 64 -24.14 14.63 -1.37
C SER A 64 -24.92 13.50 -2.05
N ILE A 65 -24.28 12.79 -2.99
CA ILE A 65 -24.88 11.68 -3.74
C ILE A 65 -24.82 10.39 -2.90
N GLN A 66 -25.72 9.45 -3.18
CA GLN A 66 -25.70 8.10 -2.63
C GLN A 66 -24.33 7.42 -2.78
N ALA A 67 -23.68 7.16 -1.63
CA ALA A 67 -22.39 6.49 -1.58
C ALA A 67 -22.49 4.95 -1.66
N TRP A 68 -23.51 4.33 -1.06
CA TRP A 68 -23.62 2.87 -0.99
C TRP A 68 -24.59 2.31 -2.01
N TRP A 69 -24.16 1.28 -2.73
CA TRP A 69 -24.92 0.54 -3.72
C TRP A 69 -24.87 -0.94 -3.35
N PRO A 70 -25.73 -1.38 -2.41
CA PRO A 70 -25.78 -2.77 -2.00
C PRO A 70 -26.35 -3.63 -3.15
N ALA A 71 -25.76 -4.80 -3.36
CA ALA A 71 -26.25 -5.79 -4.29
C ALA A 71 -27.53 -6.45 -3.76
N THR A 72 -28.48 -6.65 -4.67
CA THR A 72 -29.82 -7.22 -4.43
C THR A 72 -29.73 -8.69 -4.03
N LYS A 73 -28.76 -9.41 -4.60
CA LYS A 73 -28.47 -10.81 -4.28
C LYS A 73 -27.08 -10.87 -3.68
N ARG A 74 -26.96 -11.05 -2.37
CA ARG A 74 -25.68 -11.43 -1.78
C ARG A 74 -25.29 -12.78 -2.35
N ALA A 75 -24.18 -12.83 -3.07
CA ALA A 75 -23.57 -14.10 -3.43
C ALA A 75 -23.30 -14.86 -2.12
N SER A 76 -23.73 -16.13 -2.04
CA SER A 76 -23.30 -16.98 -0.95
C SER A 76 -21.77 -16.96 -0.91
N PRO A 77 -21.14 -16.84 0.28
CA PRO A 77 -19.69 -17.01 0.38
C PRO A 77 -19.36 -18.34 -0.30
N ILE A 78 -18.45 -18.33 -1.27
CA ILE A 78 -17.91 -19.57 -1.81
C ILE A 78 -17.22 -20.21 -0.61
N ALA A 79 -17.80 -21.28 -0.06
CA ALA A 79 -17.15 -22.06 0.97
C ALA A 79 -15.79 -22.50 0.42
N PRO A 80 -14.69 -22.40 1.19
CA PRO A 80 -13.42 -22.95 0.74
C PRO A 80 -13.64 -24.44 0.50
N SER A 81 -13.70 -24.85 -0.77
CA SER A 81 -13.72 -26.27 -1.12
C SER A 81 -12.42 -26.91 -0.62
N PRO A 82 -12.44 -28.13 -0.07
CA PRO A 82 -11.21 -28.85 0.31
C PRO A 82 -10.35 -29.18 -0.91
N GLU A 83 -10.90 -29.04 -2.11
CA GLU A 83 -10.14 -28.81 -3.33
C GLU A 83 -9.74 -27.33 -3.35
N CYS A 84 -8.62 -27.02 -2.70
CA CYS A 84 -7.78 -25.92 -3.19
C CYS A 84 -7.65 -26.14 -4.70
N PRO A 85 -8.05 -25.19 -5.57
CA PRO A 85 -7.32 -25.09 -6.82
C PRO A 85 -5.89 -24.89 -6.35
N GLN A 86 -5.01 -25.83 -6.69
CA GLN A 86 -3.58 -25.71 -6.41
C GLN A 86 -3.24 -24.25 -6.59
N LEU A 87 -2.85 -23.57 -5.50
CA LEU A 87 -2.14 -22.31 -5.61
C LEU A 87 -1.16 -22.57 -6.74
N CYS A 88 -1.30 -21.86 -7.86
CA CYS A 88 -0.27 -21.89 -8.87
C CYS A 88 0.98 -21.52 -8.10
N THR A 89 1.80 -22.52 -7.78
CA THR A 89 3.14 -22.36 -7.28
C THR A 89 3.78 -21.62 -8.43
N LEU A 90 3.82 -20.29 -8.30
CA LEU A 90 4.38 -19.41 -9.30
C LEU A 90 5.76 -19.98 -9.58
N SER A 91 5.88 -20.59 -10.75
CA SER A 91 7.15 -21.05 -11.26
C SER A 91 8.07 -19.84 -11.17
N ARG A 92 9.34 -20.06 -10.86
CA ARG A 92 10.36 -19.00 -10.84
C ARG A 92 10.41 -18.19 -12.15
N GLY A 93 9.79 -18.68 -13.23
CA GLY A 93 9.51 -17.95 -14.47
C GLY A 93 8.35 -16.93 -14.43
N ASP A 94 7.26 -17.17 -13.69
CA ASP A 94 6.10 -16.25 -13.63
C ASP A 94 6.35 -15.03 -12.77
N LEU A 95 7.16 -15.15 -11.72
CA LEU A 95 7.62 -14.01 -10.90
C LEU A 95 8.40 -12.99 -11.73
N VAL A 96 9.20 -13.46 -12.68
CA VAL A 96 9.93 -12.59 -13.60
C VAL A 96 8.94 -11.88 -14.53
N GLN A 97 7.88 -12.55 -14.98
CA GLN A 97 6.87 -11.98 -15.88
C GLN A 97 5.91 -11.02 -15.18
N GLU A 98 5.61 -11.21 -13.88
CA GLU A 98 4.89 -10.24 -13.04
C GLU A 98 5.77 -9.04 -12.67
N ILE A 99 7.06 -9.26 -12.36
CA ILE A 99 8.04 -8.19 -12.18
C ILE A 99 8.18 -7.41 -13.49
N TYR A 100 8.27 -8.07 -14.64
CA TYR A 100 8.24 -7.42 -15.95
C TYR A 100 6.91 -6.72 -16.17
N ALA A 101 5.74 -7.30 -15.87
CA ALA A 101 4.45 -6.63 -16.06
C ALA A 101 4.25 -5.41 -15.14
N ALA A 102 4.83 -5.43 -13.93
CA ALA A 102 4.88 -4.30 -13.01
C ALA A 102 5.93 -3.24 -13.42
N MET A 103 7.06 -3.67 -14.01
CA MET A 103 8.10 -2.81 -14.57
C MET A 103 7.71 -2.22 -15.93
N ASP A 104 6.87 -2.91 -16.70
CA ASP A 104 6.38 -2.57 -18.06
C ASP A 104 5.30 -1.47 -18.02
N GLU A 105 4.81 -1.08 -16.83
CA GLU A 105 4.13 0.22 -16.67
C GLU A 105 5.12 1.41 -16.58
N THR A 106 6.42 1.15 -16.40
CA THR A 106 7.43 2.16 -16.05
C THR A 106 8.72 2.18 -16.87
N PHE A 107 9.08 1.17 -17.66
CA PHE A 107 10.36 1.21 -18.40
C PHE A 107 10.27 0.48 -19.74
N LEU A 108 10.20 1.24 -20.84
CA LEU A 108 10.80 0.81 -22.10
C LEU A 108 12.10 1.58 -22.29
N ASN A 109 13.22 0.86 -22.27
CA ASN A 109 14.46 1.33 -22.88
C ASN A 109 14.26 1.33 -24.41
N ASN A 110 14.76 2.39 -25.06
CA ASN A 110 14.50 2.75 -26.46
C ASN A 110 14.96 1.75 -27.55
N ASN A 111 15.48 0.57 -27.21
CA ASN A 111 16.19 -0.27 -28.20
C ASN A 111 15.46 -1.56 -28.65
N ASP A 112 14.34 -1.96 -28.04
CA ASP A 112 13.59 -3.17 -28.44
C ASP A 112 12.23 -2.88 -29.12
N ALA A 113 12.00 -1.64 -29.54
CA ALA A 113 10.68 -1.11 -29.92
C ALA A 113 10.08 -1.62 -31.26
N TYR A 114 10.76 -2.49 -32.01
CA TYR A 114 10.38 -2.74 -33.41
C TYR A 114 9.57 -4.02 -33.69
N THR A 115 9.33 -4.92 -32.72
CA THR A 115 8.60 -6.19 -33.02
C THR A 115 7.44 -6.54 -32.08
N SER A 116 7.23 -5.84 -30.96
CA SER A 116 6.16 -6.14 -29.97
C SER A 116 5.12 -5.01 -29.78
N SER A 117 5.20 -3.93 -30.56
CA SER A 117 4.60 -2.62 -30.27
C SER A 117 3.08 -2.47 -30.50
N ASN A 118 2.34 -3.51 -30.90
CA ASN A 118 0.91 -3.39 -31.26
C ASN A 118 -0.08 -4.21 -30.43
N ARG A 119 0.35 -4.92 -29.38
CA ARG A 119 -0.56 -5.85 -28.68
C ARG A 119 -1.31 -5.18 -27.53
N ILE A 120 -2.61 -4.96 -27.72
CA ILE A 120 -3.52 -4.44 -26.68
C ILE A 120 -3.66 -5.45 -25.54
N LYS A 121 -3.47 -5.01 -24.29
CA LYS A 121 -3.69 -5.82 -23.09
C LYS A 121 -5.19 -5.98 -22.84
N THR A 122 -5.67 -7.21 -22.80
CA THR A 122 -7.08 -7.57 -22.57
C THR A 122 -7.25 -8.31 -21.25
N SER A 123 -8.50 -8.46 -20.79
CA SER A 123 -8.80 -9.27 -19.61
C SER A 123 -8.29 -10.72 -19.74
N GLU A 124 -8.20 -11.30 -20.94
CA GLU A 124 -7.64 -12.66 -21.13
C GLU A 124 -6.12 -12.69 -21.20
N SER A 125 -5.54 -11.82 -22.02
CA SER A 125 -4.10 -11.86 -22.24
C SER A 125 -3.31 -11.40 -21.01
N HIS A 126 -3.88 -10.46 -20.26
CA HIS A 126 -3.27 -9.85 -19.08
C HIS A 126 -4.38 -9.61 -18.03
N PRO A 127 -4.73 -10.64 -17.23
CA PRO A 127 -5.72 -10.49 -16.17
C PRO A 127 -5.45 -9.29 -15.27
N ILE A 128 -6.51 -8.76 -14.65
CA ILE A 128 -6.39 -7.55 -13.84
C ILE A 128 -5.53 -7.84 -12.60
N ASN A 129 -4.41 -7.13 -12.47
CA ASN A 129 -3.53 -7.30 -11.32
C ASN A 129 -4.20 -6.76 -10.06
N THR A 130 -4.49 -7.67 -9.13
CA THR A 130 -5.13 -7.43 -7.85
C THR A 130 -4.13 -7.73 -6.74
N SER A 131 -3.68 -6.70 -6.04
CA SER A 131 -2.63 -6.81 -5.02
C SER A 131 -3.24 -6.75 -3.62
N ALA A 132 -3.04 -7.80 -2.82
CA ALA A 132 -3.54 -7.86 -1.45
C ALA A 132 -2.63 -7.09 -0.47
N ILE A 133 -3.17 -6.36 0.51
CA ILE A 133 -2.33 -5.69 1.52
C ILE A 133 -1.64 -6.71 2.41
N ILE A 134 -2.38 -7.68 2.94
CA ILE A 134 -1.80 -8.83 3.64
C ILE A 134 -1.54 -9.93 2.60
N THR A 135 -0.37 -10.58 2.59
CA THR A 135 -0.17 -11.69 1.65
C THR A 135 -1.01 -12.91 2.05
N PRO A 136 -1.39 -13.80 1.12
CA PRO A 136 -2.16 -14.99 1.45
C PRO A 136 -1.51 -15.86 2.53
N GLU A 137 -0.18 -15.92 2.57
CA GLU A 137 0.59 -16.71 3.53
C GLU A 137 0.58 -16.08 4.93
N LEU A 138 0.56 -14.74 5.00
CA LEU A 138 0.53 -14.01 6.27
C LEU A 138 -0.88 -13.84 6.82
N LEU A 139 -1.93 -13.98 6.00
CA LEU A 139 -3.30 -13.71 6.41
C LEU A 139 -3.78 -14.60 7.57
N PRO A 140 -3.55 -15.93 7.57
CA PRO A 140 -3.91 -16.78 8.71
C PRO A 140 -3.14 -16.42 9.98
N VAL A 141 -1.83 -16.14 9.84
CA VAL A 141 -0.94 -15.79 10.96
C VAL A 141 -1.34 -14.46 11.58
N ILE A 142 -1.61 -13.44 10.76
CA ILE A 142 -2.05 -12.15 11.27
C ILE A 142 -3.43 -12.30 11.92
N SER A 143 -4.35 -13.02 11.29
CA SER A 143 -5.70 -13.23 11.82
C SER A 143 -5.68 -13.89 13.20
N SER A 144 -4.82 -14.90 13.42
CA SER A 144 -4.72 -15.59 14.71
C SER A 144 -4.08 -14.74 15.83
N HIS A 145 -3.37 -13.68 15.48
CA HIS A 145 -2.70 -12.78 16.41
C HIS A 145 -3.40 -11.41 16.57
N LEU A 146 -4.52 -11.17 15.88
CA LEU A 146 -5.32 -9.97 16.08
C LEU A 146 -6.08 -10.06 17.40
N VAL A 147 -5.70 -9.22 18.36
CA VAL A 147 -6.43 -9.09 19.62
C VAL A 147 -7.28 -7.84 19.52
N ARG A 148 -8.57 -7.92 19.86
CA ARG A 148 -9.44 -6.74 19.92
C ARG A 148 -8.84 -5.75 20.93
N SER A 149 -8.65 -4.49 20.52
CA SER A 149 -8.06 -3.51 21.45
C SER A 149 -8.99 -3.34 22.66
N PRO A 150 -8.46 -3.42 23.90
CA PRO A 150 -9.25 -3.18 25.10
C PRO A 150 -9.58 -1.69 25.29
N ARG A 151 -8.89 -0.80 24.57
CA ARG A 151 -9.18 0.63 24.54
C ARG A 151 -10.32 0.89 23.56
N SER A 152 -11.33 1.65 23.99
CA SER A 152 -12.57 1.84 23.25
C SER A 152 -12.47 2.73 21.99
N TYR A 153 -11.26 3.21 21.63
CA TYR A 153 -10.75 3.55 20.28
C TYR A 153 -9.33 4.17 20.44
N PRO A 154 -8.36 3.97 19.53
CA PRO A 154 -8.39 4.61 18.20
C PRO A 154 -8.23 3.65 17.01
N ILE A 155 -7.91 2.39 17.27
CA ILE A 155 -7.80 1.29 16.30
C ILE A 155 -8.62 0.09 16.78
N LEU A 156 -9.02 -0.78 15.86
CA LEU A 156 -9.92 -1.89 16.16
C LEU A 156 -9.21 -3.08 16.83
N HIS A 157 -7.96 -3.31 16.44
CA HIS A 157 -7.17 -4.43 16.95
C HIS A 157 -5.76 -3.99 17.31
N GLU A 158 -5.18 -4.67 18.28
CA GLU A 158 -3.78 -4.65 18.57
C GLU A 158 -3.12 -5.88 17.95
N LEU A 159 -2.03 -5.64 17.23
CA LEU A 159 -1.23 -6.68 16.62
C LEU A 159 0.13 -6.68 17.32
N PRO A 160 0.55 -7.81 17.94
CA PRO A 160 1.83 -7.88 18.65
C PRO A 160 2.98 -7.47 17.74
N HIS A 161 4.00 -6.84 18.32
CA HIS A 161 5.09 -6.20 17.58
C HIS A 161 5.72 -7.09 16.47
N PRO A 162 5.97 -8.40 16.66
CA PRO A 162 6.51 -9.27 15.61
C PRO A 162 5.64 -9.40 14.35
N PHE A 163 4.33 -9.24 14.48
CA PHE A 163 3.35 -9.46 13.41
C PHE A 163 2.89 -8.18 12.71
N ARG A 164 3.39 -7.00 13.13
CA ARG A 164 3.03 -5.72 12.50
C ARG A 164 3.53 -5.66 11.05
N LEU A 165 2.66 -5.27 10.10
CA LEU A 165 2.92 -5.39 8.65
C LEU A 165 4.20 -4.72 8.16
N HIS A 166 4.55 -3.56 8.71
CA HIS A 166 5.75 -2.83 8.32
C HIS A 166 7.05 -3.63 8.57
N ARG A 167 7.04 -4.57 9.52
CA ARG A 167 8.19 -5.42 9.90
C ARG A 167 8.56 -6.43 8.84
N PHE A 168 7.56 -7.03 8.19
CA PHE A 168 7.78 -8.03 7.13
C PHE A 168 8.43 -7.48 5.88
N ASN A 169 8.58 -6.16 5.81
CA ASN A 169 9.25 -5.56 4.69
C ASN A 169 10.55 -4.80 4.98
N ARG A 170 11.14 -5.04 6.16
CA ARG A 170 12.59 -4.89 6.31
C ARG A 170 13.29 -5.93 5.43
N ARG A 171 14.04 -5.49 4.42
CA ARG A 171 15.05 -6.36 3.79
C ARG A 171 16.01 -6.79 4.90
N PRO A 172 16.49 -8.05 4.94
CA PRO A 172 17.64 -8.37 5.77
C PRO A 172 18.75 -7.41 5.35
N SER A 173 19.16 -6.54 6.27
CA SER A 173 20.37 -5.77 6.11
C SER A 173 21.51 -6.77 6.10
N PHE A 174 22.03 -7.09 4.92
CA PHE A 174 23.38 -7.59 4.82
C PHE A 174 24.27 -6.44 5.29
N SER A 175 24.54 -6.39 6.60
CA SER A 175 25.67 -5.65 7.14
C SER A 175 26.87 -6.12 6.34
N GLY A 176 27.54 -5.20 5.64
CA GLY A 176 28.74 -5.51 4.89
C GLY A 176 29.79 -6.11 5.82
N SER A 177 29.86 -7.44 5.87
CA SER A 177 31.12 -8.09 6.18
C SER A 177 32.02 -7.81 4.98
N SER A 178 33.07 -7.03 5.21
CA SER A 178 34.20 -6.95 4.27
C SER A 178 34.51 -8.34 3.73
N PRO A 179 34.72 -8.52 2.42
CA PRO A 179 35.24 -9.78 1.94
C PRO A 179 36.58 -10.06 2.66
N PRO A 180 36.88 -11.33 3.00
CA PRO A 180 38.16 -11.66 3.59
C PRO A 180 39.29 -11.30 2.62
N PRO A 181 40.47 -10.90 3.12
CA PRO A 181 41.58 -10.52 2.25
C PRO A 181 42.03 -11.74 1.44
N ILE A 182 42.15 -11.54 0.13
CA ILE A 182 42.67 -12.54 -0.80
C ILE A 182 44.18 -12.69 -0.53
N PRO A 183 44.72 -13.92 -0.39
CA PRO A 183 46.16 -14.10 -0.23
C PRO A 183 46.89 -13.71 -1.52
N SER A 184 47.86 -12.82 -1.38
CA SER A 184 48.85 -12.47 -2.39
C SER A 184 49.81 -13.64 -2.61
N GLU A 185 49.96 -14.13 -3.85
CA GLU A 185 51.24 -14.45 -4.54
C GLU A 185 50.99 -15.29 -5.84
N ILE A 186 51.08 -14.67 -7.04
CA ILE A 186 52.12 -14.85 -8.11
C ILE A 186 51.78 -15.97 -9.14
N PRO A 187 52.17 -15.96 -10.46
CA PRO A 187 52.79 -14.94 -11.32
C PRO A 187 52.03 -14.60 -12.63
N THR A 188 52.40 -13.45 -13.18
CA THR A 188 52.27 -12.96 -14.56
C THR A 188 52.53 -14.01 -15.65
N GLN A 189 51.60 -14.16 -16.60
CA GLN A 189 51.91 -14.25 -18.03
C GLN A 189 50.83 -13.55 -18.87
N ALA A 190 51.32 -12.79 -19.86
CA ALA A 190 50.57 -11.93 -20.75
C ALA A 190 49.87 -12.73 -21.87
N GLY A 191 48.72 -12.24 -22.33
CA GLY A 191 48.23 -12.59 -23.67
C GLY A 191 46.72 -12.61 -23.85
N LEU A 192 46.24 -11.63 -24.61
CA LEU A 192 45.00 -11.58 -25.38
C LEU A 192 43.67 -11.26 -24.66
N ARG A 193 43.17 -10.10 -25.10
CA ARG A 193 41.81 -9.58 -25.06
C ARG A 193 40.80 -10.63 -25.55
N ASP A 194 39.69 -10.78 -24.84
CA ASP A 194 38.34 -10.55 -25.39
C ASP A 194 37.28 -10.61 -24.27
N GLY A 195 36.35 -9.65 -24.30
CA GLY A 195 35.29 -9.50 -23.31
C GLY A 195 34.21 -10.56 -23.46
N VAL A 196 34.12 -11.46 -22.50
CA VAL A 196 33.04 -12.45 -22.41
C VAL A 196 31.92 -11.88 -21.55
N SER A 197 30.78 -11.61 -22.18
CA SER A 197 29.55 -11.18 -21.52
C SER A 197 29.02 -12.26 -20.57
N VAL A 198 28.45 -11.84 -19.44
CA VAL A 198 27.74 -12.65 -18.42
C VAL A 198 26.73 -13.64 -19.05
N SER A 199 26.24 -13.33 -20.25
CA SER A 199 25.34 -14.17 -21.03
C SER A 199 25.96 -15.49 -21.54
N GLN A 200 27.28 -15.53 -21.81
CA GLN A 200 27.95 -16.73 -22.33
C GLN A 200 28.32 -17.72 -21.20
N ALA A 201 28.71 -17.21 -20.03
CA ALA A 201 28.96 -18.05 -18.85
C ALA A 201 27.69 -18.79 -18.40
N LEU A 202 26.52 -18.13 -18.48
CA LEU A 202 25.23 -18.74 -18.14
C LEU A 202 24.77 -19.80 -19.16
N ARG A 203 25.09 -19.62 -20.45
CA ARG A 203 24.78 -20.63 -21.49
C ARG A 203 25.63 -21.89 -21.35
N LEU A 204 26.90 -21.77 -20.97
CA LEU A 204 27.79 -22.92 -20.75
C LEU A 204 27.34 -23.77 -19.56
N ALA A 205 26.92 -23.13 -18.46
CA ALA A 205 26.40 -23.82 -17.27
C ALA A 205 25.08 -24.58 -17.52
N ILE A 206 24.28 -24.14 -18.49
CA ILE A 206 23.03 -24.80 -18.88
C ILE A 206 23.29 -25.95 -19.88
N SER A 207 24.37 -25.88 -20.66
CA SER A 207 24.72 -26.90 -21.66
C SER A 207 25.37 -28.17 -21.08
N THR A 208 25.97 -28.10 -19.89
CA THR A 208 26.53 -29.27 -19.20
C THR A 208 25.47 -29.93 -18.32
N GLY A 209 24.46 -30.54 -18.95
CA GLY A 209 23.49 -31.38 -18.27
C GLY A 209 24.13 -32.67 -17.76
N ILE A 210 23.95 -32.98 -16.47
CA ILE A 210 24.24 -34.32 -15.93
C ILE A 210 22.90 -34.96 -15.51
N THR A 211 22.37 -35.77 -16.42
CA THR A 211 21.34 -36.76 -16.15
C THR A 211 21.96 -38.15 -16.04
N GLY A 212 21.83 -38.78 -14.87
CA GLY A 212 21.46 -40.20 -14.75
C GLY A 212 22.54 -41.30 -14.79
N LYS A 213 22.52 -42.09 -13.70
CA LYS A 213 22.86 -43.53 -13.53
C LYS A 213 24.33 -43.95 -13.27
N GLY A 214 24.59 -44.18 -11.98
CA GLY A 214 25.08 -45.45 -11.42
C GLY A 214 26.43 -46.00 -11.88
N ARG A 215 27.46 -45.88 -11.03
CA ARG A 215 28.26 -47.01 -10.56
C ARG A 215 29.12 -46.64 -9.35
N ASP A 216 29.27 -47.68 -8.54
CA ASP A 216 29.89 -47.81 -7.24
C ASP A 216 31.36 -47.35 -7.18
N LEU A 217 31.70 -46.54 -6.17
CA LEU A 217 33.07 -46.41 -5.67
C LEU A 217 33.03 -45.86 -4.23
N SER A 218 33.06 -46.80 -3.29
CA SER A 218 33.39 -46.55 -1.88
C SER A 218 34.71 -45.79 -1.79
N LEU A 219 34.82 -44.83 -0.85
CA LEU A 219 36.01 -44.63 -0.01
C LEU A 219 35.72 -43.62 1.14
N ARG A 220 35.46 -44.22 2.30
CA ARG A 220 35.84 -43.88 3.69
C ARG A 220 35.79 -42.43 4.21
N VAL A 221 34.81 -42.29 5.11
CA VAL A 221 34.63 -41.42 6.29
C VAL A 221 35.92 -41.00 7.01
N SER A 222 35.95 -39.74 7.45
CA SER A 222 36.45 -39.32 8.77
C SER A 222 35.66 -38.09 9.25
N THR A 223 35.15 -38.16 10.47
CA THR A 223 34.22 -37.22 11.13
C THR A 223 34.92 -35.94 11.60
N PRO A 224 34.16 -34.86 11.82
CA PRO A 224 34.40 -34.03 13.00
C PRO A 224 33.13 -33.83 13.83
N SER A 225 33.28 -34.14 15.11
CA SER A 225 32.36 -33.87 16.20
C SER A 225 32.19 -32.37 16.44
N GLU A 226 31.03 -32.02 17.01
CA GLU A 226 30.68 -30.78 17.72
C GLU A 226 30.48 -29.50 16.91
N LEU A 227 29.26 -29.34 16.38
CA LEU A 227 28.59 -28.05 16.28
C LEU A 227 27.19 -28.18 16.88
N LYS A 228 26.97 -27.44 17.97
CA LYS A 228 25.71 -27.34 18.71
C LYS A 228 24.57 -26.91 17.77
N ALA A 229 23.50 -27.69 17.80
CA ALA A 229 22.31 -27.53 16.98
C ALA A 229 21.67 -26.13 17.15
N ILE A 230 21.54 -25.43 16.02
CA ILE A 230 20.48 -24.44 15.80
C ILE A 230 19.19 -25.27 15.66
N PRO A 231 18.05 -24.92 16.30
CA PRO A 231 16.82 -25.67 16.10
C PRO A 231 16.37 -25.48 14.65
N VAL A 232 16.56 -26.53 13.85
CA VAL A 232 15.88 -26.70 12.57
C VAL A 232 14.40 -26.84 12.93
N LEU A 233 13.59 -25.86 12.53
CA LEU A 233 12.13 -25.97 12.50
C LEU A 233 11.78 -27.07 11.50
N SER A 234 11.74 -28.30 12.02
CA SER A 234 11.33 -29.53 11.38
C SER A 234 9.86 -29.43 10.94
N ASP A 235 9.60 -29.96 9.75
CA ASP A 235 8.32 -30.08 9.05
C ASP A 235 7.19 -30.70 9.89
N ARG A 236 6.60 -29.88 10.76
CA ARG A 236 5.32 -30.14 11.39
C ARG A 236 4.49 -28.86 11.42
N VAL A 237 4.00 -28.46 10.26
CA VAL A 237 2.74 -27.69 10.20
C VAL A 237 1.64 -28.67 10.58
N THR A 238 1.52 -28.91 11.88
CA THR A 238 0.25 -29.36 12.45
C THR A 238 -0.72 -28.23 12.15
N THR A 239 -1.66 -28.46 11.24
CA THR A 239 -2.85 -27.64 11.06
C THR A 239 -3.61 -27.65 12.37
N LEU A 240 -3.20 -26.75 13.28
CA LEU A 240 -4.07 -26.31 14.35
C LEU A 240 -5.23 -25.65 13.63
N GLU A 241 -6.36 -26.35 13.56
CA GLU A 241 -7.66 -25.75 13.26
C GLU A 241 -7.96 -24.76 14.38
N THR A 242 -7.31 -23.60 14.32
CA THR A 242 -7.71 -22.47 15.14
C THR A 242 -9.07 -22.07 14.59
N ASN A 243 -10.11 -22.33 15.36
CA ASN A 243 -11.50 -21.91 15.10
C ASN A 243 -11.65 -20.36 15.18
N GLN A 244 -10.57 -19.64 14.90
CA GLN A 244 -10.45 -18.19 14.88
C GLN A 244 -10.90 -17.70 13.50
N PRO A 245 -11.85 -16.75 13.44
CA PRO A 245 -12.32 -16.22 12.17
C PRO A 245 -11.17 -15.50 11.44
N ILE A 246 -10.88 -15.94 10.22
CA ILE A 246 -9.92 -15.25 9.33
C ILE A 246 -10.55 -13.92 8.91
N ILE A 247 -9.78 -12.82 9.00
CA ILE A 247 -10.25 -11.51 8.55
C ILE A 247 -10.19 -11.39 7.02
N GLY A 248 -11.08 -10.59 6.46
CA GLY A 248 -11.04 -10.18 5.07
C GLY A 248 -9.86 -9.24 4.81
N ASN A 249 -9.39 -9.22 3.58
CA ASN A 249 -8.25 -8.42 3.16
C ASN A 249 -8.70 -7.16 2.41
N MET A 250 -7.79 -6.19 2.30
CA MET A 250 -7.94 -5.06 1.38
C MET A 250 -7.11 -5.35 0.13
N LEU A 251 -7.77 -5.39 -1.02
CA LEU A 251 -7.18 -5.64 -2.33
C LEU A 251 -7.11 -4.34 -3.15
N LEU A 252 -6.10 -4.18 -3.98
CA LEU A 252 -5.89 -3.00 -4.83
C LEU A 252 -5.76 -3.38 -6.30
N SER A 253 -6.49 -2.68 -7.17
CA SER A 253 -6.39 -2.89 -8.62
C SER A 253 -6.58 -1.59 -9.40
N SER A 254 -6.28 -1.62 -10.71
CA SER A 254 -6.73 -0.56 -11.63
C SER A 254 -8.25 -0.61 -11.82
N CYS A 255 -8.83 0.39 -12.49
CA CYS A 255 -10.27 0.36 -12.81
C CYS A 255 -10.64 -0.93 -13.59
N PRO A 256 -11.64 -1.70 -13.12
CA PRO A 256 -12.24 -2.81 -13.88
C PRO A 256 -12.79 -2.32 -15.21
N GLY A 257 -12.70 -3.12 -16.27
CA GLY A 257 -13.26 -2.78 -17.59
C GLY A 257 -12.56 -1.61 -18.30
N LYS A 258 -11.44 -1.13 -17.77
CA LYS A 258 -10.68 0.01 -18.30
C LYS A 258 -10.28 -0.17 -19.77
N LYS A 259 -10.56 0.85 -20.56
CA LYS A 259 -10.21 0.99 -21.97
C LYS A 259 -9.42 2.27 -22.18
N VAL A 260 -8.13 2.17 -22.51
CA VAL A 260 -7.25 3.33 -22.74
C VAL A 260 -6.26 3.05 -23.86
N ARG A 261 -5.86 4.09 -24.60
CA ARG A 261 -4.82 4.02 -25.65
C ARG A 261 -5.19 2.99 -26.74
N LEU A 262 -6.43 2.99 -27.18
CA LEU A 262 -6.92 2.06 -28.22
C LEU A 262 -6.47 2.46 -29.64
N ALA A 263 -6.15 3.73 -29.86
CA ALA A 263 -5.67 4.24 -31.14
C ALA A 263 -4.17 4.01 -31.39
N GLY A 264 -3.47 3.33 -30.47
CA GLY A 264 -2.04 3.03 -30.57
C GLY A 264 -1.26 3.35 -29.28
N PRO A 265 0.01 2.92 -29.18
CA PRO A 265 0.86 3.22 -28.04
C PRO A 265 1.07 4.73 -27.86
N VAL A 266 1.03 5.20 -26.62
CA VAL A 266 1.35 6.60 -26.27
C VAL A 266 2.50 6.58 -25.26
N ASN A 267 3.62 7.25 -25.55
CA ASN A 267 4.83 7.27 -24.71
C ASN A 267 5.35 5.85 -24.37
N GLY A 268 5.47 4.97 -25.37
CA GLY A 268 5.97 3.60 -25.20
C GLY A 268 5.01 2.67 -24.46
N ARG A 269 3.75 3.05 -24.30
CA ARG A 269 2.84 2.45 -23.33
C ARG A 269 1.67 1.83 -24.09
N VAL A 270 1.54 0.50 -24.05
CA VAL A 270 0.57 -0.26 -24.88
C VAL A 270 -0.90 -0.02 -24.50
N GLY A 271 -1.80 -0.26 -25.45
CA GLY A 271 -3.25 -0.19 -25.25
C GLY A 271 -3.76 -1.15 -24.18
N VAL A 272 -4.84 -0.77 -23.50
CA VAL A 272 -5.56 -1.64 -22.55
C VAL A 272 -7.03 -1.63 -22.95
N CYS A 273 -7.63 -2.80 -23.12
CA CYS A 273 -9.04 -3.00 -23.43
C CYS A 273 -9.58 -4.16 -22.57
N ARG A 274 -10.03 -3.83 -21.37
CA ARG A 274 -10.57 -4.81 -20.42
C ARG A 274 -12.07 -4.95 -20.57
N ASP A 275 -12.55 -6.13 -20.19
CA ASP A 275 -13.97 -6.44 -20.08
C ASP A 275 -14.39 -6.33 -18.61
N LEU A 276 -15.45 -5.54 -18.37
CA LEU A 276 -15.91 -5.23 -17.02
C LEU A 276 -16.49 -6.46 -16.31
N THR A 277 -17.29 -7.26 -17.03
CA THR A 277 -17.89 -8.49 -16.50
C THR A 277 -16.83 -9.47 -16.06
N ARG A 278 -15.84 -9.75 -16.90
CA ARG A 278 -14.75 -10.68 -16.57
C ARG A 278 -13.87 -10.20 -15.43
N ASP A 279 -13.62 -8.89 -15.35
CA ASP A 279 -12.83 -8.34 -14.25
C ASP A 279 -13.61 -8.46 -12.92
N LEU A 280 -14.91 -8.17 -12.90
CA LEU A 280 -15.74 -8.28 -11.68
C LEU A 280 -15.99 -9.74 -11.28
N GLU A 281 -16.13 -10.65 -12.24
CA GLU A 281 -16.21 -12.10 -11.98
C GLU A 281 -14.94 -12.61 -11.30
N ARG A 282 -13.76 -12.17 -11.75
CA ARG A 282 -12.49 -12.51 -11.08
C ARG A 282 -12.42 -11.95 -9.67
N MET A 283 -12.91 -10.74 -9.44
CA MET A 283 -12.96 -10.16 -8.10
C MET A 283 -13.88 -10.98 -7.18
N ARG A 284 -15.05 -11.41 -7.68
CA ARG A 284 -15.93 -12.32 -6.96
C ARG A 284 -15.23 -13.65 -6.61
N ILE A 285 -14.49 -14.24 -7.55
CA ILE A 285 -13.72 -15.48 -7.33
C ILE A 285 -12.65 -15.28 -6.23
N LEU A 286 -12.05 -14.09 -6.15
CA LEU A 286 -11.14 -13.71 -5.06
C LEU A 286 -11.85 -13.45 -3.71
N GLY A 287 -13.15 -13.72 -3.60
CA GLY A 287 -13.93 -13.50 -2.38
C GLY A 287 -14.21 -12.03 -2.07
N VAL A 288 -14.13 -11.14 -3.07
CA VAL A 288 -14.50 -9.74 -2.90
C VAL A 288 -16.01 -9.62 -2.75
N GLY A 289 -16.46 -9.14 -1.60
CA GLY A 289 -17.87 -8.84 -1.35
C GLY A 289 -18.21 -7.35 -1.47
N SER A 290 -17.20 -6.47 -1.49
CA SER A 290 -17.42 -5.06 -1.76
C SER A 290 -16.27 -4.39 -2.51
N ILE A 291 -16.62 -3.46 -3.39
CA ILE A 291 -15.67 -2.60 -4.10
C ILE A 291 -15.79 -1.15 -3.63
N VAL A 292 -14.66 -0.54 -3.28
CA VAL A 292 -14.51 0.91 -3.12
C VAL A 292 -14.09 1.51 -4.46
N CYS A 293 -15.03 2.20 -5.11
CA CYS A 293 -14.79 2.91 -6.37
C CYS A 293 -14.45 4.38 -6.08
N CYS A 294 -13.20 4.77 -6.34
CA CYS A 294 -12.74 6.15 -6.09
C CYS A 294 -13.01 7.13 -7.25
N LEU A 295 -13.81 6.75 -8.25
CA LEU A 295 -13.99 7.47 -9.50
C LEU A 295 -15.41 8.07 -9.61
N ASP A 296 -15.50 9.30 -10.13
CA ASP A 296 -16.76 9.90 -10.55
C ASP A 296 -17.22 9.36 -11.93
N ASP A 297 -18.38 9.83 -12.41
CA ASP A 297 -18.96 9.40 -13.69
C ASP A 297 -18.09 9.80 -14.88
N VAL A 298 -17.47 10.98 -14.82
CA VAL A 298 -16.65 11.54 -15.89
C VAL A 298 -15.37 10.73 -16.05
N GLU A 299 -14.70 10.41 -14.94
CA GLU A 299 -13.51 9.57 -14.93
C GLU A 299 -13.80 8.14 -15.39
N LEU A 300 -14.92 7.54 -14.94
CA LEU A 300 -15.32 6.21 -15.41
C LEU A 300 -15.59 6.22 -16.92
N ALA A 301 -16.37 7.19 -17.41
CA ALA A 301 -16.69 7.33 -18.82
C ALA A 301 -15.42 7.53 -19.66
N TYR A 302 -14.47 8.33 -19.16
CA TYR A 302 -13.16 8.52 -19.79
C TYR A 302 -12.34 7.22 -19.89
N LEU A 303 -12.57 6.26 -19.00
CA LEU A 303 -11.97 4.93 -19.04
C LEU A 303 -12.82 3.92 -19.83
N GLY A 304 -13.87 4.36 -20.54
CA GLY A 304 -14.72 3.52 -21.37
C GLY A 304 -15.70 2.65 -20.59
N VAL A 305 -16.06 3.07 -19.37
CA VAL A 305 -16.99 2.38 -18.48
C VAL A 305 -18.08 3.34 -18.02
N SER A 306 -19.35 3.00 -18.24
CA SER A 306 -20.46 3.79 -17.69
C SER A 306 -20.73 3.41 -16.23
N TRP A 307 -21.18 4.35 -15.41
CA TRP A 307 -21.59 4.03 -14.03
C TRP A 307 -22.77 3.04 -14.00
N SER A 308 -23.73 3.18 -14.92
CA SER A 308 -24.88 2.28 -15.01
C SER A 308 -24.48 0.83 -15.28
N ASP A 309 -23.53 0.60 -16.20
CA ASP A 309 -23.01 -0.75 -16.45
C ASP A 309 -22.20 -1.26 -15.26
N TYR A 310 -21.39 -0.40 -14.64
CA TYR A 310 -20.61 -0.75 -13.47
C TYR A 310 -21.49 -1.23 -12.32
N ALA A 311 -22.49 -0.43 -11.94
CA ALA A 311 -23.39 -0.76 -10.84
C ALA A 311 -24.20 -2.03 -11.14
N ARG A 312 -24.74 -2.16 -12.36
CA ARG A 312 -25.48 -3.35 -12.80
C ARG A 312 -24.63 -4.62 -12.75
N ILE A 313 -23.42 -4.60 -13.32
CA ILE A 313 -22.57 -5.79 -13.39
C ILE A 313 -22.03 -6.15 -11.99
N ALA A 314 -21.78 -5.16 -11.12
CA ALA A 314 -21.44 -5.42 -9.72
C ALA A 314 -22.58 -6.11 -8.98
N ASP A 315 -23.83 -5.65 -9.16
CA ASP A 315 -25.04 -6.29 -8.62
C ASP A 315 -25.23 -7.73 -9.14
N GLU A 316 -25.06 -7.95 -10.44
CA GLU A 316 -25.09 -9.29 -11.06
C GLU A 316 -24.05 -10.24 -10.46
N ASN A 317 -22.89 -9.70 -10.05
CA ASN A 317 -21.84 -10.44 -9.37
C ASN A 317 -22.04 -10.53 -7.84
N GLY A 318 -23.08 -9.92 -7.29
CA GLY A 318 -23.34 -9.91 -5.85
C GLY A 318 -22.30 -9.13 -5.04
N ILE A 319 -21.70 -8.10 -5.65
CA ILE A 319 -20.67 -7.25 -5.05
C ILE A 319 -21.28 -5.89 -4.71
N ASP A 320 -21.18 -5.50 -3.44
CA ASP A 320 -21.64 -4.19 -2.97
C ASP A 320 -20.64 -3.09 -3.40
N VAL A 321 -21.11 -1.93 -3.88
CA VAL A 321 -20.21 -0.83 -4.24
C VAL A 321 -20.31 0.31 -3.23
N LEU A 322 -19.19 0.66 -2.62
CA LEU A 322 -18.98 1.92 -1.93
C LEU A 322 -18.35 2.92 -2.90
N ARG A 323 -19.15 3.88 -3.36
CA ARG A 323 -18.70 4.94 -4.25
C ARG A 323 -18.20 6.13 -3.44
N LEU A 324 -16.91 6.42 -3.55
CA LEU A 324 -16.24 7.54 -2.90
C LEU A 324 -15.43 8.33 -3.93
N PRO A 325 -16.05 9.20 -4.74
CA PRO A 325 -15.31 9.96 -5.73
C PRO A 325 -14.22 10.81 -5.06
N LEU A 326 -12.96 10.50 -5.37
CA LEU A 326 -11.79 11.24 -4.88
C LEU A 326 -11.12 11.87 -6.10
N PRO A 327 -10.94 13.18 -6.17
CA PRO A 327 -10.27 13.80 -7.30
C PRO A 327 -8.81 13.34 -7.45
N GLU A 328 -8.31 13.29 -8.68
CA GLU A 328 -6.92 12.89 -8.95
C GLU A 328 -5.94 13.83 -8.24
N GLY A 329 -4.98 13.26 -7.50
CA GLY A 329 -4.01 14.03 -6.71
C GLY A 329 -4.54 14.63 -5.42
N LEU A 330 -5.82 14.49 -5.08
CA LEU A 330 -6.38 14.96 -3.81
C LEU A 330 -6.81 13.79 -2.90
N ALA A 331 -7.50 14.13 -1.82
CA ALA A 331 -7.92 13.27 -0.72
C ALA A 331 -9.41 13.51 -0.37
N PRO A 332 -10.03 12.71 0.51
CA PRO A 332 -11.38 13.00 1.02
C PRO A 332 -11.46 14.38 1.69
N LEU A 333 -12.62 15.04 1.57
CA LEU A 333 -12.85 16.38 2.15
C LEU A 333 -12.96 16.34 3.68
N ASP A 334 -13.75 15.39 4.18
CA ASP A 334 -14.05 15.28 5.61
C ASP A 334 -13.56 13.94 6.16
N VAL A 335 -12.65 14.05 7.12
CA VAL A 335 -12.01 12.93 7.79
C VAL A 335 -13.04 12.10 8.58
N ALA A 336 -14.00 12.76 9.23
CA ALA A 336 -15.00 12.09 10.05
C ALA A 336 -15.98 11.25 9.24
N SER A 337 -16.51 11.83 8.16
CA SER A 337 -17.38 11.12 7.21
C SER A 337 -16.64 9.97 6.55
N PHE A 338 -15.39 10.18 6.12
CA PHE A 338 -14.56 9.11 5.56
C PHE A 338 -14.33 7.97 6.57
N ASP A 339 -14.02 8.29 7.84
CA ASP A 339 -13.87 7.31 8.91
C ASP A 339 -15.16 6.51 9.16
N ALA A 340 -16.32 7.15 9.12
CA ALA A 340 -17.62 6.49 9.26
C ALA A 340 -17.85 5.47 8.13
N GLN A 341 -17.54 5.84 6.88
CA GLN A 341 -17.63 4.93 5.73
C GLN A 341 -16.66 3.75 5.87
N MET A 342 -15.42 4.02 6.27
CA MET A 342 -14.42 2.97 6.50
C MET A 342 -14.82 2.03 7.64
N THR A 343 -15.40 2.55 8.72
CA THR A 343 -15.92 1.75 9.85
C THR A 343 -17.03 0.82 9.38
N ARG A 344 -18.00 1.34 8.61
CA ARG A 344 -19.08 0.53 8.04
C ARG A 344 -18.53 -0.58 7.14
N LEU A 345 -17.56 -0.25 6.28
CA LEU A 345 -16.91 -1.20 5.38
C LEU A 345 -16.19 -2.32 6.16
N ILE A 346 -15.38 -1.96 7.15
CA ILE A 346 -14.65 -2.94 7.97
C ILE A 346 -15.62 -3.88 8.70
N ASN A 347 -16.65 -3.34 9.36
CA ASN A 347 -17.62 -4.14 10.10
C ASN A 347 -18.49 -5.01 9.19
N SER A 348 -18.79 -4.54 7.98
CA SER A 348 -19.68 -5.25 7.05
C SER A 348 -18.98 -6.39 6.31
N TYR A 349 -17.67 -6.25 6.04
CA TYR A 349 -16.91 -7.20 5.21
C TYR A 349 -15.65 -7.71 5.90
N THR A 350 -14.69 -6.83 6.20
CA THR A 350 -13.36 -7.21 6.71
C THR A 350 -13.44 -8.07 7.97
N LEU A 351 -14.22 -7.68 8.98
CA LEU A 351 -14.34 -8.47 10.22
C LEU A 351 -15.10 -9.79 10.05
N LYS A 352 -15.76 -9.98 8.91
CA LYS A 352 -16.51 -11.21 8.56
C LYS A 352 -15.73 -12.13 7.63
N GLY A 353 -14.44 -11.88 7.41
CA GLY A 353 -13.64 -12.68 6.48
C GLY A 353 -13.85 -12.35 5.00
N ILE A 354 -14.59 -11.27 4.69
CA ILE A 354 -14.93 -10.92 3.31
C ILE A 354 -13.96 -9.87 2.79
N ASN A 355 -13.36 -10.14 1.62
CA ASN A 355 -12.40 -9.22 1.02
C ASN A 355 -13.10 -7.96 0.50
N VAL A 356 -12.40 -6.84 0.62
CA VAL A 356 -12.77 -5.57 0.00
C VAL A 356 -11.73 -5.24 -1.05
N LEU A 357 -12.16 -4.80 -2.22
CA LEU A 357 -11.27 -4.28 -3.24
C LEU A 357 -11.42 -2.76 -3.37
N CYS A 358 -10.33 -2.03 -3.44
CA CYS A 358 -10.34 -0.60 -3.74
C CYS A 358 -9.63 -0.33 -5.06
N HIS A 359 -10.24 0.51 -5.90
CA HIS A 359 -9.61 0.97 -7.13
C HIS A 359 -9.78 2.47 -7.34
N CYS A 360 -8.90 3.01 -8.17
CA CYS A 360 -9.06 4.29 -8.83
C CYS A 360 -8.75 4.10 -10.32
N ARG A 361 -8.12 5.05 -11.00
CA ARG A 361 -7.68 4.86 -12.39
C ARG A 361 -6.57 3.81 -12.55
N GLY A 362 -5.62 3.79 -11.61
CA GLY A 362 -4.46 2.88 -11.61
C GLY A 362 -4.33 2.00 -10.36
N GLY A 363 -5.11 2.27 -9.31
CA GLY A 363 -4.99 1.58 -8.03
C GLY A 363 -3.69 1.93 -7.29
N VAL A 364 -3.25 3.19 -7.34
CA VAL A 364 -1.93 3.61 -6.81
C VAL A 364 -2.07 4.75 -5.80
N GLY A 365 -2.43 5.98 -6.20
CA GLY A 365 -2.59 7.11 -5.28
C GLY A 365 -3.82 7.00 -4.39
N ARG A 366 -5.01 7.32 -4.94
CA ARG A 366 -6.30 7.32 -4.22
C ARG A 366 -6.64 5.99 -3.55
N ALA A 367 -6.50 4.88 -4.28
CA ALA A 367 -6.74 3.56 -3.72
C ALA A 367 -5.70 3.19 -2.64
N GLY A 368 -4.44 3.61 -2.82
CA GLY A 368 -3.41 3.45 -1.80
C GLY A 368 -3.73 4.24 -0.53
N LEU A 369 -4.29 5.44 -0.64
CA LEU A 369 -4.74 6.25 0.49
C LEU A 369 -5.83 5.53 1.31
N VAL A 370 -6.84 4.97 0.62
CA VAL A 370 -7.90 4.16 1.25
C VAL A 370 -7.30 2.96 1.98
N ALA A 371 -6.36 2.25 1.35
CA ALA A 371 -5.68 1.12 1.97
C ALA A 371 -4.85 1.51 3.20
N CYS A 372 -4.16 2.65 3.17
CA CYS A 372 -3.44 3.19 4.33
C CYS A 372 -4.40 3.45 5.50
N CYS A 373 -5.54 4.10 5.24
CA CYS A 373 -6.54 4.37 6.27
C CYS A 373 -7.17 3.09 6.83
N TRP A 374 -7.40 2.09 5.97
CA TRP A 374 -7.85 0.76 6.38
C TRP A 374 -6.83 0.08 7.29
N MET A 375 -5.53 0.08 6.92
CA MET A 375 -4.46 -0.48 7.76
C MET A 375 -4.35 0.22 9.12
N LEU A 376 -4.50 1.55 9.14
CA LEU A 376 -4.52 2.36 10.35
C LEU A 376 -5.66 1.93 11.26
N LYS A 377 -6.92 1.95 10.79
CA LYS A 377 -8.08 1.54 11.60
C LYS A 377 -8.00 0.09 12.06
N MET A 378 -7.51 -0.81 11.21
CA MET A 378 -7.35 -2.23 11.58
C MET A 378 -6.22 -2.47 12.57
N GLY A 379 -5.33 -1.49 12.82
CA GLY A 379 -4.20 -1.62 13.75
C GLY A 379 -3.03 -2.46 13.22
N LEU A 380 -2.99 -2.72 11.91
CA LEU A 380 -2.06 -3.69 11.31
C LEU A 380 -0.60 -3.24 11.32
N CYS A 381 -0.36 -1.94 11.52
CA CYS A 381 0.98 -1.38 11.68
C CYS A 381 1.34 -1.05 13.14
N GLY A 382 0.50 -1.46 14.10
CA GLY A 382 0.54 -1.00 15.49
C GLY A 382 -0.04 0.41 15.65
N TRP A 383 0.02 0.94 16.87
CA TRP A 383 -0.37 2.32 17.17
C TRP A 383 0.81 3.19 17.61
N LEU A 384 0.53 4.48 17.78
CA LEU A 384 1.40 5.53 18.27
C LEU A 384 1.74 5.26 19.75
N GLU A 385 2.74 4.42 20.00
CA GLU A 385 3.29 4.21 21.33
C GLU A 385 4.70 4.80 21.40
N GLY A 386 4.91 5.69 22.38
CA GLY A 386 6.20 5.81 23.03
C GLY A 386 6.32 4.63 23.98
N GLU A 387 7.35 3.82 23.80
CA GLU A 387 7.69 2.75 24.74
C GLU A 387 8.11 3.39 26.08
N PRO A 388 7.46 3.14 27.23
CA PRO A 388 8.21 2.97 28.44
C PRO A 388 8.77 1.55 28.40
N GLU A 389 10.06 1.44 28.11
CA GLU A 389 10.85 0.27 28.54
C GLU A 389 10.44 -0.08 29.99
N PRO A 390 10.16 -1.36 30.31
CA PRO A 390 9.97 -1.74 31.70
C PRO A 390 11.23 -1.33 32.46
N ALA A 391 11.05 -0.41 33.41
CA ALA A 391 12.10 0.14 34.24
C ALA A 391 13.02 -0.99 34.72
N SER A 392 14.30 -0.93 34.32
CA SER A 392 15.33 -1.72 34.97
C SER A 392 15.23 -1.49 36.49
N PRO A 393 15.12 -2.54 37.32
CA PRO A 393 15.02 -2.37 38.74
C PRO A 393 16.41 -2.04 39.27
N ARG A 394 16.70 -0.75 39.50
CA ARG A 394 17.64 -0.27 40.54
C ARG A 394 17.68 1.27 40.62
N GLY A 395 16.83 1.77 41.51
CA GLY A 395 17.16 2.73 42.58
C GLY A 395 17.84 4.05 42.25
N ALA A 396 17.08 5.14 42.36
CA ALA A 396 17.44 6.31 43.16
C ALA A 396 16.19 7.19 43.39
N THR A 397 16.10 7.75 44.59
CA THR A 397 14.95 8.38 45.28
C THR A 397 14.47 9.72 44.67
N PRO A 398 13.21 10.13 44.97
CA PRO A 398 12.67 11.41 44.50
C PRO A 398 13.14 12.58 45.39
N SER A 399 13.40 13.73 44.75
CA SER A 399 13.38 15.02 45.43
C SER A 399 12.28 15.89 44.83
N THR A 400 11.46 16.37 45.75
CA THR A 400 10.33 17.29 45.65
C THR A 400 10.79 18.67 45.20
N ASP A 401 10.00 19.35 44.36
CA ASP A 401 9.46 20.70 44.61
C ASP A 401 8.91 21.38 43.34
N GLY A 402 7.80 22.12 43.49
CA GLY A 402 7.54 23.30 42.66
C GLY A 402 6.28 23.33 41.79
N SER A 403 5.15 23.66 42.43
CA SER A 403 3.97 24.41 41.94
C SER A 403 4.00 25.12 40.58
N GLY A 404 2.89 25.06 39.83
CA GLY A 404 2.57 26.10 38.84
C GLY A 404 1.43 25.84 37.84
N SER A 405 0.23 26.30 38.21
CA SER A 405 -0.78 26.97 37.35
C SER A 405 -1.42 26.22 36.17
N GLU A 406 -2.69 25.84 36.37
CA GLU A 406 -3.71 25.64 35.34
C GLU A 406 -4.03 26.98 34.67
N THR A 407 -3.74 27.13 33.39
CA THR A 407 -4.36 28.16 32.54
C THR A 407 -4.70 27.55 31.19
N ASP A 408 -5.99 27.62 30.84
CA ASP A 408 -6.53 27.46 29.50
C ASP A 408 -5.60 28.14 28.49
N THR A 409 -4.95 27.34 27.65
CA THR A 409 -4.09 27.84 26.58
C THR A 409 -4.70 27.47 25.25
N GLU A 410 -5.16 28.51 24.57
CA GLU A 410 -5.40 28.56 23.13
C GLU A 410 -4.29 27.79 22.40
N VAL A 411 -4.68 26.80 21.60
CA VAL A 411 -3.72 25.94 20.89
C VAL A 411 -3.05 26.74 19.77
N ASP A 412 -1.79 27.07 20.02
CA ASP A 412 -0.80 27.70 19.14
C ASP A 412 -0.70 27.02 17.76
N ASP A 413 -1.06 27.75 16.69
CA ASP A 413 -1.13 27.34 15.28
C ASP A 413 0.26 27.14 14.61
N GLY A 414 1.30 27.02 15.43
CA GLY A 414 2.72 26.95 15.06
C GLY A 414 3.48 25.72 15.56
N GLN A 415 2.83 24.79 16.28
CA GLN A 415 3.50 23.60 16.82
C GLN A 415 3.99 22.65 15.71
N PRO A 416 5.23 22.14 15.78
CA PRO A 416 5.74 21.17 14.81
C PRO A 416 4.91 19.87 14.84
N LEU A 417 4.74 19.24 13.68
CA LEU A 417 4.07 17.94 13.59
C LEU A 417 4.71 16.92 14.53
N ARG A 418 3.87 16.13 15.19
CA ARG A 418 4.36 15.14 16.14
C ARG A 418 5.17 14.06 15.42
N ALA A 419 6.34 13.75 15.99
CA ALA A 419 7.28 12.79 15.41
C ALA A 419 6.67 11.39 15.27
N ASP A 420 5.82 10.96 16.22
CA ASP A 420 5.12 9.68 16.18
C ASP A 420 4.12 9.60 15.00
N THR A 421 3.41 10.68 14.72
CA THR A 421 2.50 10.79 13.57
C THR A 421 3.27 10.66 12.26
N ILE A 422 4.39 11.37 12.11
CA ILE A 422 5.26 11.28 10.92
C ILE A 422 5.76 9.84 10.73
N GLN A 423 6.23 9.19 11.81
CA GLN A 423 6.67 7.79 11.74
C GLN A 423 5.53 6.85 11.33
N MET A 424 4.32 7.08 11.81
CA MET A 424 3.16 6.26 11.43
C MET A 424 2.82 6.42 9.94
N VAL A 425 2.83 7.66 9.43
CA VAL A 425 2.67 7.95 7.99
C VAL A 425 3.71 7.20 7.17
N GLU A 426 4.99 7.30 7.53
CA GLU A 426 6.06 6.59 6.84
C GLU A 426 5.84 5.07 6.84
N ARG A 427 5.47 4.49 7.99
CA ARG A 427 5.22 3.05 8.13
C ARG A 427 4.11 2.59 7.18
N VAL A 428 2.95 3.23 7.18
CA VAL A 428 1.82 2.79 6.35
C VAL A 428 2.06 3.02 4.85
N ILE A 429 2.75 4.11 4.49
CA ILE A 429 3.19 4.36 3.11
C ILE A 429 4.16 3.27 2.65
N SER A 430 5.12 2.88 3.49
CA SER A 430 6.10 1.85 3.15
C SER A 430 5.46 0.48 2.86
N VAL A 431 4.40 0.13 3.60
CA VAL A 431 3.66 -1.12 3.37
C VAL A 431 2.93 -1.07 2.03
N VAL A 432 2.12 -0.04 1.79
CA VAL A 432 1.36 0.03 0.52
C VAL A 432 2.28 0.13 -0.70
N ARG A 433 3.43 0.81 -0.57
CA ARG A 433 4.41 0.90 -1.67
C ARG A 433 4.99 -0.45 -2.06
N ARG A 434 5.26 -1.31 -1.08
CA ARG A 434 5.79 -2.65 -1.33
C ARG A 434 4.75 -3.66 -1.75
N ARG A 435 3.50 -3.48 -1.32
CA ARG A 435 2.39 -4.35 -1.73
C ARG A 435 1.84 -4.00 -3.10
N ARG A 436 1.90 -2.74 -3.52
CA ARG A 436 1.27 -2.28 -4.77
C ARG A 436 2.22 -1.61 -5.75
N SER A 437 2.90 -0.54 -5.36
CA SER A 437 3.82 0.20 -6.23
C SER A 437 4.58 1.25 -5.43
N VAL A 438 5.87 1.43 -5.71
CA VAL A 438 6.68 2.55 -5.19
C VAL A 438 6.07 3.93 -5.46
N LYS A 439 5.15 4.03 -6.43
CA LYS A 439 4.38 5.24 -6.76
C LYS A 439 3.14 5.45 -5.86
N ALA A 440 2.83 4.54 -4.94
CA ALA A 440 1.68 4.69 -4.05
C ALA A 440 1.84 5.92 -3.15
N ILE A 441 0.71 6.60 -2.91
CA ILE A 441 0.60 7.95 -2.35
C ILE A 441 1.37 8.96 -3.20
N GLU A 442 0.65 9.63 -4.09
CA GLU A 442 1.23 10.39 -5.21
C GLU A 442 1.54 11.84 -4.82
N SER A 443 0.66 12.49 -4.05
CA SER A 443 0.72 13.93 -3.78
C SER A 443 0.87 14.27 -2.30
N PHE A 444 1.29 15.51 -2.03
CA PHE A 444 1.33 16.10 -0.69
C PHE A 444 -0.04 16.10 -0.03
N GLU A 445 -1.11 16.43 -0.76
CA GLU A 445 -2.47 16.50 -0.22
C GLU A 445 -2.93 15.14 0.32
N GLN A 446 -2.51 14.03 -0.29
CA GLN A 446 -2.77 12.68 0.22
C GLN A 446 -1.96 12.37 1.48
N VAL A 447 -0.69 12.80 1.55
CA VAL A 447 0.14 12.65 2.75
C VAL A 447 -0.44 13.46 3.90
N LEU A 448 -0.86 14.69 3.63
CA LEU A 448 -1.48 15.57 4.61
C LEU A 448 -2.77 14.96 5.17
N PHE A 449 -3.62 14.37 4.32
CA PHE A 449 -4.81 13.67 4.77
C PHE A 449 -4.49 12.47 5.68
N LEU A 450 -3.38 11.74 5.45
CA LEU A 450 -2.96 10.68 6.37
C LEU A 450 -2.60 11.22 7.75
N VAL A 451 -1.94 12.38 7.81
CA VAL A 451 -1.65 13.08 9.07
C VAL A 451 -2.97 13.45 9.75
N GLU A 452 -3.88 14.11 9.04
CA GLU A 452 -5.19 14.51 9.57
C GLU A 452 -6.00 13.31 10.07
N PHE A 453 -5.98 12.19 9.33
CA PHE A 453 -6.66 10.95 9.71
C PHE A 453 -6.07 10.33 10.99
N ILE A 454 -4.75 10.32 11.13
CA ILE A 454 -4.08 9.82 12.34
C ILE A 454 -4.41 10.70 13.55
N GLU A 455 -4.36 12.02 13.40
CA GLU A 455 -4.70 12.97 14.47
C GLU A 455 -6.19 12.88 14.85
N TYR A 456 -7.07 12.72 13.86
CA TYR A 456 -8.48 12.48 14.09
C TYR A 456 -8.72 11.22 14.91
N LEU A 457 -8.14 10.08 14.51
CA LEU A 457 -8.26 8.83 15.26
C LEU A 457 -7.71 8.98 16.70
N ARG A 458 -6.57 9.66 16.86
CA ARG A 458 -5.99 9.94 18.18
C ARG A 458 -6.94 10.79 19.05
N SER A 459 -7.56 11.83 18.49
CA SER A 459 -8.49 12.69 19.22
C SER A 459 -9.68 11.88 19.73
N ARG A 460 -10.26 11.01 18.89
CA ARG A 460 -11.37 10.13 19.27
C ARG A 460 -11.04 9.19 20.43
N GLY A 461 -9.79 8.74 20.52
CA GLY A 461 -9.36 7.90 21.65
C GLY A 461 -9.25 8.65 22.98
N ARG A 462 -9.10 9.99 22.97
CA ARG A 462 -9.02 10.82 24.19
C ARG A 462 -10.39 11.27 24.70
N ASN A 463 -11.34 11.51 23.80
CA ASN A 463 -12.67 12.06 24.14
C ASN A 463 -13.69 11.01 24.62
N GLN A 464 -13.24 9.80 24.98
CA GLN A 464 -14.08 8.89 25.76
C GLN A 464 -13.81 9.01 27.25
N ASP A 465 -12.68 9.62 27.64
CA ASP A 465 -12.40 9.98 29.03
C ASP A 465 -13.05 11.33 29.42
N SER A 466 -13.70 12.03 28.48
CA SER A 466 -14.45 13.29 28.68
C SER A 466 -15.66 13.36 27.74
N GLU A 467 -16.87 13.66 28.23
CA GLU A 467 -18.16 13.59 27.50
C GLU A 467 -18.35 14.59 26.33
N SER A 468 -17.31 15.28 25.86
CA SER A 468 -17.41 16.27 24.79
C SER A 468 -16.70 15.81 23.51
N ILE A 469 -17.43 15.78 22.39
CA ILE A 469 -16.85 15.57 21.05
C ILE A 469 -16.24 16.91 20.58
N PRO A 470 -14.91 17.03 20.40
CA PRO A 470 -14.31 18.21 19.79
C PRO A 470 -14.55 18.18 18.28
N VAL A 471 -14.83 19.35 17.74
CA VAL A 471 -14.81 19.62 16.30
C VAL A 471 -13.37 19.52 15.83
N PHE A 472 -13.03 18.50 15.04
CA PHE A 472 -11.74 18.45 14.35
C PHE A 472 -11.70 19.61 13.36
N ARG A 473 -10.88 20.62 13.64
CA ARG A 473 -10.63 21.72 12.71
C ARG A 473 -9.65 21.20 11.67
N SER A 474 -10.12 20.96 10.44
CA SER A 474 -9.23 20.63 9.32
C SER A 474 -8.14 21.68 9.20
N LEU A 475 -6.94 21.25 8.76
CA LEU A 475 -5.84 22.16 8.48
C LEU A 475 -6.14 23.10 7.28
N TYR A 476 -7.29 22.90 6.63
CA TYR A 476 -7.92 23.86 5.73
C TYR A 476 -9.16 24.46 6.40
N PRO A 477 -9.28 25.79 6.52
CA PRO A 477 -10.53 26.40 6.96
C PRO A 477 -11.64 26.04 5.97
N PRO A 478 -12.90 25.86 6.42
CA PRO A 478 -14.02 25.70 5.51
C PRO A 478 -14.07 26.92 4.57
N SER A 479 -14.17 26.68 3.26
CA SER A 479 -14.38 27.76 2.29
C SER A 479 -15.53 28.62 2.77
N ARG A 480 -15.31 29.94 2.82
CA ARG A 480 -16.41 30.89 3.04
C ARG A 480 -17.41 30.64 1.91
N VAL A 481 -18.56 30.07 2.23
CA VAL A 481 -19.71 30.09 1.33
C VAL A 481 -20.05 31.56 1.14
N ILE A 482 -19.56 32.15 0.04
CA ILE A 482 -20.07 33.42 -0.42
C ILE A 482 -21.47 33.09 -0.93
N HIS A 483 -22.48 33.36 -0.10
CA HIS A 483 -23.85 33.51 -0.58
C HIS A 483 -23.81 34.63 -1.62
N LEU A 484 -23.80 34.25 -2.89
CA LEU A 484 -24.22 35.13 -3.96
C LEU A 484 -25.75 35.15 -3.87
N ASP A 485 -26.27 36.14 -3.16
CA ASP A 485 -27.67 36.54 -3.31
C ASP A 485 -27.84 37.04 -4.75
N LEU A 486 -28.59 36.28 -5.55
CA LEU A 486 -29.20 36.72 -6.80
C LEU A 486 -30.70 36.46 -6.74
#